data_AF-A0A7M7J2Y6-F1
#
_entry.id   AF-A0A7M7J2Y6-F1
#
_cell.length_a   1.000
_cell.length_b   1.000
_cell.length_c   1.000
_cell.angle_alpha   90.00
_cell.angle_beta   90.00
_cell.angle_gamma   90.00
#
_symmetry.space_group_name_H-M   'P 1'
#
loop_
_entity.id
_entity.type
_entity.pdbx_description
1 polymer ?
#
loop_
_entity_poly.entity_id
_entity_poly.type
_entity_poly.pdbx_seq_one_letter_code
_entity_poly.pdbx_strand_id
1 'polypeptide(L)'
;MRACEAIWLIVIKNSNRYMLVTEGITIMKFAAVLFVLLASSCVKALLVTAELKNNQRPFYVIGHMANSVSTMDLFLKDGANAVELDVTFESNGAAWWVFHGVPCDYFRVCHESTQLVDYLRAASSRNLSLIFLDLKCSRLSDKAKRFGGIDLARKVTGHFWEKGAEEVNVVLSIPHTSDQALLEAFIEEMRTINESRMAKVSFDVSENPDLNAVFRMYRQLNVTSAWQGDGVTNWFEPFRSFTRVRQAIDIRDRGDNVIKKVYRWTVDWKARMRQLIYMGIDGVITNKPHRTVQVIQETKGARVARPKDSINELFLKE
;
A
#
# COMPACT_ATOMS: atom_id res chain seq x y z
N MET A 1 47.11 -10.20 -47.79
CA MET A 1 46.69 -11.49 -48.34
C MET A 1 45.17 -11.54 -48.36
N ARG A 2 44.59 -11.56 -49.57
CA ARG A 2 43.28 -12.10 -50.03
C ARG A 2 42.01 -11.75 -49.23
N ALA A 3 40.88 -11.33 -49.82
CA ALA A 3 40.46 -11.24 -51.22
C ALA A 3 39.30 -10.23 -51.36
N CYS A 4 39.18 -9.68 -52.56
CA CYS A 4 38.12 -8.78 -53.01
C CYS A 4 36.74 -9.45 -52.98
N GLU A 5 35.73 -8.68 -52.58
CA GLU A 5 34.32 -8.95 -52.82
C GLU A 5 34.01 -8.77 -54.33
N ALA A 6 33.29 -9.74 -54.90
CA ALA A 6 32.63 -9.59 -56.19
C ALA A 6 31.16 -9.98 -56.02
N ILE A 7 30.29 -8.97 -56.05
CA ILE A 7 28.84 -9.14 -56.07
C ILE A 7 28.42 -9.34 -57.52
N TRP A 8 27.87 -10.51 -57.85
CA TRP A 8 27.24 -10.76 -59.15
C TRP A 8 25.72 -10.59 -59.04
N LEU A 9 25.18 -9.68 -59.84
CA LEU A 9 23.76 -9.61 -60.15
C LEU A 9 23.43 -10.71 -61.16
N ILE A 10 22.43 -11.56 -60.88
CA ILE A 10 21.81 -12.41 -61.90
C ILE A 10 20.33 -12.04 -62.01
N VAL A 11 19.98 -11.56 -63.21
CA VAL A 11 18.62 -11.29 -63.69
C VAL A 11 17.94 -12.62 -64.00
N ILE A 12 16.77 -12.86 -63.41
CA ILE A 12 15.96 -14.07 -63.66
C ILE A 12 15.07 -13.83 -64.87
N LYS A 13 15.19 -14.68 -65.91
CA LYS A 13 14.20 -14.82 -66.98
C LYS A 13 13.59 -16.23 -66.93
N ASN A 14 12.27 -16.24 -66.86
CA ASN A 14 11.37 -17.39 -66.73
C ASN A 14 11.59 -18.49 -67.78
N SER A 15 11.64 -19.76 -67.37
CA SER A 15 10.62 -20.78 -67.64
C SER A 15 11.17 -22.22 -67.48
N ASN A 16 10.37 -23.02 -66.76
CA ASN A 16 10.33 -24.49 -66.70
C ASN A 16 11.47 -25.26 -65.98
N ARG A 17 11.13 -25.56 -64.71
CA ARG A 17 11.50 -26.74 -63.89
C ARG A 17 12.98 -27.14 -63.83
N TYR A 18 13.62 -26.83 -62.69
CA TYR A 18 14.37 -27.83 -61.92
C TYR A 18 14.12 -27.61 -60.42
N MET A 19 13.78 -28.70 -59.75
CA MET A 19 13.56 -28.79 -58.31
C MET A 19 14.92 -28.97 -57.64
N LEU A 20 15.35 -28.00 -56.83
CA LEU A 20 16.56 -28.06 -56.01
C LEU A 20 16.17 -27.96 -54.54
N VAL A 21 16.12 -29.13 -53.90
CA VAL A 21 15.96 -29.32 -52.46
C VAL A 21 17.30 -29.01 -51.79
N THR A 22 17.65 -27.74 -51.65
CA THR A 22 18.80 -27.32 -50.82
C THR A 22 18.62 -25.99 -50.09
N GLU A 23 17.60 -25.18 -50.43
CA GLU A 23 17.40 -23.85 -49.82
C GLU A 23 16.60 -23.85 -48.51
N GLY A 24 15.87 -24.93 -48.20
CA GLY A 24 15.00 -25.00 -47.01
C GLY A 24 15.75 -25.12 -45.67
N ILE A 25 16.93 -25.75 -45.64
CA ILE A 25 17.68 -26.01 -44.41
C ILE A 25 18.42 -24.75 -43.93
N THR A 26 18.90 -23.92 -44.85
CA THR A 26 19.64 -22.69 -44.52
C THR A 26 18.70 -21.60 -44.02
N ILE A 27 17.51 -21.46 -44.62
CA ILE A 27 16.48 -20.50 -44.18
C ILE A 27 15.92 -20.91 -42.81
N MET A 28 15.69 -22.21 -42.55
CA MET A 28 15.25 -22.68 -41.23
C MET A 28 16.31 -22.46 -40.13
N LYS A 29 17.60 -22.61 -40.43
CA LYS A 29 18.67 -22.32 -39.46
C LYS A 29 18.80 -20.83 -39.14
N PHE A 30 18.66 -19.95 -40.14
CA PHE A 30 18.63 -18.50 -39.91
C PHE A 30 17.38 -18.06 -39.13
N ALA A 31 16.21 -18.63 -39.44
CA ALA A 31 14.99 -18.35 -38.69
C ALA A 31 15.08 -18.82 -37.23
N ALA A 32 15.65 -20.00 -36.97
CA ALA A 32 15.85 -20.51 -35.61
C ALA A 32 16.84 -19.66 -34.79
N VAL A 33 17.95 -19.21 -35.40
CA VAL A 33 18.92 -18.32 -34.73
C VAL A 33 18.29 -16.94 -34.45
N LEU A 34 17.54 -16.39 -35.41
CA LEU A 34 16.82 -15.13 -35.21
C LEU A 34 15.75 -15.24 -34.12
N PHE A 35 15.02 -16.37 -34.06
CA PHE A 35 14.01 -16.64 -33.03
C PHE A 35 14.64 -16.78 -31.63
N VAL A 36 15.80 -17.43 -31.51
CA VAL A 36 16.54 -17.54 -30.25
C VAL A 36 17.11 -16.19 -29.81
N LEU A 37 17.60 -15.37 -30.75
CA LEU A 37 18.09 -14.01 -30.44
C LEU A 37 16.96 -13.06 -30.04
N LEU A 38 15.80 -13.13 -30.71
CA LEU A 38 14.60 -12.37 -30.35
C LEU A 38 13.99 -12.84 -29.02
N ALA A 39 13.98 -14.15 -28.75
CA ALA A 39 13.54 -14.68 -27.46
C ALA A 39 14.50 -14.27 -26.33
N SER A 40 15.82 -14.30 -26.56
CA SER A 40 16.83 -13.88 -25.58
C SER A 40 16.77 -12.37 -25.28
N SER A 41 16.58 -11.53 -26.29
CA SER A 41 16.40 -10.08 -26.09
C SER A 41 15.08 -9.77 -25.38
N CYS A 42 14.00 -10.50 -25.69
CA CYS A 42 12.72 -10.35 -25.01
C CYS A 42 12.79 -10.80 -23.54
N VAL A 43 13.50 -11.90 -23.25
CA VAL A 43 13.74 -12.37 -21.87
C VAL A 43 14.61 -11.39 -21.09
N LYS A 44 15.67 -10.83 -21.70
CA LYS A 44 16.50 -9.78 -21.07
C LYS A 44 15.72 -8.50 -20.81
N ALA A 45 14.90 -8.05 -21.77
CA ALA A 45 14.03 -6.90 -21.57
C ALA A 45 13.02 -7.15 -20.44
N LEU A 46 12.43 -8.36 -20.38
CA LEU A 46 11.53 -8.76 -19.29
C LEU A 46 12.24 -8.73 -17.93
N LEU A 47 13.44 -9.30 -17.84
CA LEU A 47 14.27 -9.32 -16.62
C LEU A 47 14.64 -7.91 -16.17
N VAL A 48 15.13 -7.06 -17.08
CA VAL A 48 15.46 -5.65 -16.78
C VAL A 48 14.22 -4.88 -16.30
N THR A 49 13.04 -5.09 -16.91
CA THR A 49 11.80 -4.44 -16.43
C THR A 49 11.30 -4.98 -15.09
N ALA A 50 11.52 -6.26 -14.80
CA ALA A 50 11.17 -6.87 -13.52
C ALA A 50 12.09 -6.39 -12.38
N GLU A 51 13.39 -6.29 -12.66
CA GLU A 51 14.43 -5.80 -11.75
C GLU A 51 14.23 -4.30 -11.45
N LEU A 52 13.95 -3.46 -12.47
CA LEU A 52 13.59 -2.06 -12.28
C LEU A 52 12.31 -1.85 -11.44
N LYS A 53 11.31 -2.74 -11.56
CA LYS A 53 10.08 -2.69 -10.73
C LYS A 53 10.31 -3.15 -9.30
N ASN A 54 11.34 -3.97 -9.04
CA ASN A 54 11.69 -4.40 -7.68
C ASN A 54 12.39 -3.26 -6.92
N ASN A 55 13.10 -2.36 -7.61
CA ASN A 55 13.78 -1.20 -7.02
C ASN A 55 12.88 0.04 -6.80
N GLN A 56 11.58 -0.05 -7.08
CA GLN A 56 10.63 1.04 -6.82
C GLN A 56 9.96 0.86 -5.45
N ARG A 57 9.95 1.93 -4.65
CA ARG A 57 9.29 1.96 -3.34
C ARG A 57 7.80 1.59 -3.48
N PRO A 58 7.30 0.56 -2.78
CA PRO A 58 5.87 0.32 -2.68
C PRO A 58 5.18 1.51 -2.01
N PHE A 59 4.13 2.03 -2.63
CA PHE A 59 3.43 3.22 -2.17
C PHE A 59 1.95 2.94 -1.94
N TYR A 60 1.46 3.37 -0.78
CA TYR A 60 0.07 3.19 -0.36
C TYR A 60 -0.73 4.45 -0.70
N VAL A 61 -1.67 4.30 -1.63
CA VAL A 61 -2.68 5.30 -1.97
C VAL A 61 -3.93 4.96 -1.18
N ILE A 62 -4.09 5.63 -0.04
CA ILE A 62 -5.11 5.31 0.95
C ILE A 62 -6.30 6.27 0.75
N GLY A 63 -7.45 5.74 0.36
CA GLY A 63 -8.69 6.51 0.28
C GLY A 63 -9.16 6.92 1.68
N HIS A 64 -9.27 8.22 1.94
CA HIS A 64 -9.61 8.79 3.25
C HIS A 64 -11.09 8.62 3.62
N MET A 65 -11.41 8.34 4.88
CA MET A 65 -12.78 8.33 5.43
C MET A 65 -13.73 7.50 4.55
N ALA A 66 -13.29 6.29 4.18
CA ALA A 66 -13.97 5.40 3.25
C ALA A 66 -15.09 4.62 3.96
N ASN A 67 -15.99 5.33 4.64
CA ASN A 67 -16.87 4.75 5.66
C ASN A 67 -18.11 4.02 5.12
N SER A 68 -18.28 4.00 3.80
CA SER A 68 -19.31 3.20 3.11
C SER A 68 -18.69 2.27 2.07
N VAL A 69 -19.37 1.15 1.79
CA VAL A 69 -18.96 0.23 0.72
C VAL A 69 -18.92 0.94 -0.64
N SER A 70 -19.87 1.84 -0.90
CA SER A 70 -19.89 2.65 -2.13
C SER A 70 -18.67 3.56 -2.25
N THR A 71 -18.24 4.20 -1.16
CA THR A 71 -17.06 5.07 -1.18
C THR A 71 -15.77 4.28 -1.29
N MET A 72 -15.68 3.09 -0.67
CA MET A 72 -14.59 2.15 -0.90
C MET A 72 -14.47 1.81 -2.39
N ASP A 73 -15.56 1.36 -3.01
CA ASP A 73 -15.57 0.96 -4.42
C ASP A 73 -15.24 2.16 -5.35
N LEU A 74 -15.68 3.37 -5.00
CA LEU A 74 -15.30 4.61 -5.71
C LEU A 74 -13.79 4.89 -5.61
N PHE A 75 -13.20 4.81 -4.42
CA PHE A 75 -11.76 5.06 -4.25
C PHE A 75 -10.90 4.01 -4.95
N LEU A 76 -11.29 2.73 -4.90
CA LEU A 76 -10.63 1.66 -5.63
C LEU A 76 -10.67 1.91 -7.15
N LYS A 77 -11.83 2.35 -7.67
CA LYS A 77 -11.98 2.75 -9.07
C LYS A 77 -11.08 3.93 -9.44
N ASP A 78 -10.90 4.89 -8.52
CA ASP A 78 -9.99 6.03 -8.66
C ASP A 78 -8.49 5.65 -8.50
N GLY A 79 -8.19 4.37 -8.24
CA GLY A 79 -6.84 3.83 -8.18
C GLY A 79 -6.22 3.78 -6.79
N ALA A 80 -7.02 3.95 -5.74
CA ALA A 80 -6.58 3.58 -4.39
C ALA A 80 -6.26 2.08 -4.34
N ASN A 81 -5.22 1.72 -3.59
CA ASN A 81 -4.91 0.32 -3.25
C ASN A 81 -5.15 0.04 -1.76
N ALA A 82 -5.59 1.04 -1.01
CA ALA A 82 -5.88 0.97 0.40
C ALA A 82 -7.00 1.94 0.76
N VAL A 83 -7.65 1.72 1.90
CA VAL A 83 -8.68 2.61 2.42
C VAL A 83 -8.51 2.80 3.92
N GLU A 84 -8.82 4.00 4.40
CA GLU A 84 -8.89 4.33 5.82
C GLU A 84 -10.36 4.40 6.26
N LEU A 85 -10.65 3.81 7.42
CA LEU A 85 -11.98 3.62 7.97
C LEU A 85 -12.04 4.14 9.40
N ASP A 86 -13.02 4.99 9.71
CA ASP A 86 -13.25 5.46 11.08
C ASP A 86 -14.04 4.43 11.87
N VAL A 87 -13.38 3.62 12.70
CA VAL A 87 -14.04 2.60 13.52
C VAL A 87 -14.49 3.21 14.84
N THR A 88 -15.80 3.26 15.04
CA THR A 88 -16.42 3.68 16.29
C THR A 88 -16.73 2.50 17.20
N PHE A 89 -16.90 2.80 18.48
CA PHE A 89 -17.14 1.81 19.52
C PHE A 89 -18.36 2.20 20.34
N GLU A 90 -19.14 1.19 20.72
CA GLU A 90 -20.17 1.31 21.74
C GLU A 90 -19.54 1.62 23.11
N SER A 91 -20.36 2.06 24.07
CA SER A 91 -19.89 2.42 25.42
C SER A 91 -19.22 1.26 26.17
N ASN A 92 -19.59 0.02 25.87
CA ASN A 92 -18.97 -1.19 26.41
C ASN A 92 -17.65 -1.57 25.70
N GLY A 93 -17.32 -0.89 24.60
CA GLY A 93 -16.15 -1.14 23.77
C GLY A 93 -16.40 -2.02 22.55
N ALA A 94 -17.62 -2.45 22.22
CA ALA A 94 -17.85 -3.22 21.00
C ALA A 94 -17.56 -2.37 19.75
N ALA A 95 -16.69 -2.83 18.85
CA ALA A 95 -16.40 -2.15 17.58
C ALA A 95 -17.62 -2.28 16.65
N TRP A 96 -18.27 -1.17 16.31
CA TRP A 96 -19.65 -1.24 15.78
C TRP A 96 -19.81 -0.61 14.40
N TRP A 97 -19.67 0.71 14.29
CA TRP A 97 -19.87 1.42 13.02
C TRP A 97 -18.55 1.87 12.42
N VAL A 98 -18.50 1.86 11.10
CA VAL A 98 -17.56 2.68 10.34
C VAL A 98 -18.23 4.04 10.12
N PHE A 99 -17.76 5.08 10.80
CA PHE A 99 -18.39 6.41 10.81
C PHE A 99 -17.46 7.50 11.37
N HIS A 100 -17.42 8.66 10.71
CA HIS A 100 -16.63 9.82 11.13
C HIS A 100 -17.47 10.82 11.94
N GLY A 101 -18.51 11.41 11.33
CA GLY A 101 -19.27 12.53 11.88
C GLY A 101 -18.67 13.91 11.52
N VAL A 102 -19.29 14.99 12.01
CA VAL A 102 -18.89 16.37 11.73
C VAL A 102 -18.03 16.92 12.88
N PRO A 103 -17.00 17.75 12.62
CA PRO A 103 -16.51 18.21 11.31
C PRO A 103 -15.69 17.15 10.56
N CYS A 104 -15.60 17.25 9.22
CA CYS A 104 -14.69 16.45 8.40
C CYS A 104 -14.07 17.29 7.27
N ASP A 105 -13.18 16.68 6.48
CA ASP A 105 -12.49 17.32 5.35
C ASP A 105 -13.43 18.03 4.35
N TYR A 106 -12.91 19.06 3.67
CA TYR A 106 -13.69 19.88 2.75
C TYR A 106 -14.15 19.06 1.54
N PHE A 107 -15.39 19.29 1.09
CA PHE A 107 -16.05 18.55 0.01
C PHE A 107 -16.24 17.05 0.26
N ARG A 108 -16.26 16.62 1.53
CA ARG A 108 -16.61 15.26 1.92
C ARG A 108 -18.01 15.19 2.53
N VAL A 109 -18.66 14.04 2.33
CA VAL A 109 -19.91 13.70 3.03
C VAL A 109 -19.54 13.01 4.33
N CYS A 110 -19.64 13.73 5.45
CA CYS A 110 -19.16 13.26 6.75
C CYS A 110 -20.03 12.18 7.42
N HIS A 111 -21.23 11.95 6.88
CA HIS A 111 -22.28 11.14 7.52
C HIS A 111 -22.47 9.75 6.91
N GLU A 112 -21.66 9.38 5.92
CA GLU A 112 -21.68 8.01 5.41
C GLU A 112 -21.26 7.03 6.52
N SER A 113 -21.98 5.92 6.60
CA SER A 113 -21.70 4.88 7.58
C SER A 113 -22.03 3.49 7.06
N THR A 114 -21.43 2.48 7.66
CA THR A 114 -21.72 1.07 7.44
C THR A 114 -21.40 0.30 8.73
N GLN A 115 -22.14 -0.75 9.05
CA GLN A 115 -21.77 -1.61 10.18
C GLN A 115 -20.41 -2.25 9.89
N LEU A 116 -19.52 -2.28 10.87
CA LEU A 116 -18.15 -2.77 10.71
C LEU A 116 -18.11 -4.17 10.10
N VAL A 117 -18.97 -5.08 10.56
CA VAL A 117 -19.02 -6.45 10.05
C VAL A 117 -19.41 -6.50 8.57
N ASP A 118 -20.39 -5.70 8.15
CA ASP A 118 -20.82 -5.64 6.75
C ASP A 118 -19.73 -5.02 5.88
N TYR A 119 -19.04 -3.99 6.39
CA TYR A 119 -17.91 -3.38 5.71
C TYR A 119 -16.77 -4.38 5.50
N LEU A 120 -16.36 -5.09 6.56
CA LEU A 120 -15.27 -6.08 6.51
C LEU A 120 -15.60 -7.21 5.52
N ARG A 121 -16.84 -7.71 5.51
CA ARG A 121 -17.27 -8.73 4.54
C ARG A 121 -17.29 -8.22 3.10
N ALA A 122 -17.70 -6.96 2.89
CA ALA A 122 -17.61 -6.37 1.57
C ALA A 122 -16.14 -6.26 1.14
N ALA A 123 -15.30 -5.66 1.98
CA ALA A 123 -13.87 -5.45 1.73
C ALA A 123 -13.11 -6.75 1.45
N SER A 124 -13.52 -7.89 2.02
CA SER A 124 -12.81 -9.16 1.87
C SER A 124 -12.79 -9.71 0.44
N SER A 125 -13.65 -9.19 -0.44
CA SER A 125 -13.71 -9.57 -1.85
C SER A 125 -13.12 -8.50 -2.79
N ARG A 126 -12.55 -7.41 -2.25
CA ARG A 126 -11.97 -6.32 -3.03
C ARG A 126 -10.46 -6.49 -3.16
N ASN A 127 -9.91 -5.94 -4.25
CA ASN A 127 -8.48 -5.91 -4.48
C ASN A 127 -7.80 -4.79 -3.67
N LEU A 128 -7.68 -5.01 -2.36
CA LEU A 128 -7.03 -4.13 -1.41
C LEU A 128 -5.65 -4.68 -1.03
N SER A 129 -4.68 -3.79 -0.86
CA SER A 129 -3.38 -4.10 -0.25
C SER A 129 -3.37 -3.90 1.27
N LEU A 130 -4.24 -3.00 1.75
CA LEU A 130 -4.28 -2.54 3.13
C LEU A 130 -5.67 -1.99 3.49
N ILE A 131 -6.17 -2.29 4.68
CA ILE A 131 -7.17 -1.47 5.36
C ILE A 131 -6.51 -0.77 6.56
N PHE A 132 -6.82 0.50 6.74
CA PHE A 132 -6.27 1.35 7.79
C PHE A 132 -7.42 1.72 8.73
N LEU A 133 -7.38 1.26 9.97
CA LEU A 133 -8.49 1.44 10.93
C LEU A 133 -8.15 2.61 11.86
N ASP A 134 -8.81 3.74 11.68
CA ASP A 134 -8.77 4.87 12.61
C ASP A 134 -9.74 4.60 13.76
N LEU A 135 -9.20 4.24 14.92
CA LEU A 135 -9.96 3.73 16.05
C LEU A 135 -10.42 4.87 16.96
N LYS A 136 -11.70 5.25 16.89
CA LYS A 136 -12.29 6.33 17.70
C LYS A 136 -12.56 5.91 19.15
N CYS A 137 -11.49 5.61 19.90
CA CYS A 137 -11.57 4.95 21.21
C CYS A 137 -11.25 5.84 22.42
N SER A 138 -10.87 7.11 22.24
CA SER A 138 -10.41 7.96 23.36
C SER A 138 -11.45 8.23 24.44
N ARG A 139 -12.74 8.09 24.13
CA ARG A 139 -13.83 8.29 25.10
C ARG A 139 -14.15 7.04 25.92
N LEU A 140 -13.52 5.91 25.61
CA LEU A 140 -13.75 4.64 26.29
C LEU A 140 -12.93 4.54 27.58
N SER A 141 -13.51 3.87 28.58
CA SER A 141 -12.74 3.40 29.73
C SER A 141 -11.71 2.34 29.32
N ASP A 142 -10.65 2.16 30.10
CA ASP A 142 -9.65 1.12 29.80
C ASP A 142 -10.24 -0.30 29.77
N LYS A 143 -11.27 -0.57 30.56
CA LYS A 143 -12.01 -1.85 30.49
C LYS A 143 -12.69 -2.02 29.14
N ALA A 144 -13.36 -0.97 28.65
CA ALA A 144 -14.00 -0.98 27.34
C ALA A 144 -12.98 -1.04 26.21
N LYS A 145 -11.84 -0.35 26.31
CA LYS A 145 -10.73 -0.45 25.33
C LYS A 145 -10.20 -1.87 25.21
N ARG A 146 -9.97 -2.58 26.33
CA ARG A 146 -9.54 -3.98 26.31
C ARG A 146 -10.56 -4.88 25.62
N PHE A 147 -11.84 -4.73 25.96
CA PHE A 147 -12.91 -5.46 25.28
C PHE A 147 -12.94 -5.14 23.77
N GLY A 148 -12.77 -3.87 23.40
CA GLY A 148 -12.74 -3.45 22.00
C GLY A 148 -11.56 -3.99 21.21
N GLY A 149 -10.38 -4.14 21.83
CA GLY A 149 -9.23 -4.80 21.21
C GLY A 149 -9.52 -6.27 20.87
N ILE A 150 -10.10 -7.01 21.83
CA ILE A 150 -10.51 -8.41 21.65
C ILE A 150 -11.60 -8.55 20.58
N ASP A 151 -12.65 -7.74 20.67
CA ASP A 151 -13.78 -7.77 19.74
C ASP A 151 -13.34 -7.42 18.30
N LEU A 152 -12.45 -6.43 18.15
CA LEU A 152 -11.89 -6.06 16.85
C LEU A 152 -11.02 -7.18 16.26
N ALA A 153 -10.14 -7.81 17.05
CA ALA A 153 -9.32 -8.94 16.60
C ALA A 153 -10.18 -10.09 16.05
N ARG A 154 -11.26 -10.43 16.76
CA ARG A 154 -12.21 -11.47 16.32
C ARG A 154 -12.96 -11.07 15.05
N LYS A 155 -13.43 -9.84 14.94
CA LYS A 155 -14.16 -9.35 13.76
C LYS A 155 -13.27 -9.29 12.52
N VAL A 156 -12.05 -8.75 12.64
CA VAL A 156 -11.09 -8.72 11.52
C VAL A 156 -10.75 -10.15 11.10
N THR A 157 -10.51 -11.06 12.06
CA THR A 157 -10.24 -12.47 11.72
C THR A 157 -11.42 -13.15 11.02
N GLY A 158 -12.59 -13.20 11.66
CA GLY A 158 -13.72 -13.99 11.19
C GLY A 158 -14.57 -13.36 10.08
N HIS A 159 -14.45 -12.05 9.85
CA HIS A 159 -15.27 -11.34 8.86
C HIS A 159 -14.47 -10.69 7.73
N PHE A 160 -13.14 -10.59 7.87
CA PHE A 160 -12.29 -10.09 6.80
C PHE A 160 -11.33 -11.17 6.29
N TRP A 161 -10.38 -11.62 7.12
CA TRP A 161 -9.36 -12.57 6.66
C TRP A 161 -9.95 -13.94 6.28
N GLU A 162 -10.78 -14.54 7.13
CA GLU A 162 -11.45 -15.82 6.84
C GLU A 162 -12.52 -15.74 5.74
N LYS A 163 -12.72 -14.55 5.16
CA LYS A 163 -13.68 -14.28 4.07
C LYS A 163 -12.98 -13.94 2.74
N GLY A 164 -11.71 -14.30 2.60
CA GLY A 164 -10.95 -14.18 1.34
C GLY A 164 -9.95 -13.04 1.28
N ALA A 165 -9.71 -12.37 2.41
CA ALA A 165 -8.77 -11.24 2.49
C ALA A 165 -7.39 -11.63 3.04
N GLU A 166 -6.99 -12.91 3.00
CA GLU A 166 -5.85 -13.45 3.77
C GLU A 166 -4.55 -12.67 3.54
N GLU A 167 -4.35 -12.14 2.33
CA GLU A 167 -3.15 -11.39 1.97
C GLU A 167 -3.21 -9.90 2.28
N VAL A 168 -4.38 -9.36 2.62
CA VAL A 168 -4.60 -7.94 2.86
C VAL A 168 -4.09 -7.54 4.24
N ASN A 169 -3.28 -6.49 4.27
CA ASN A 169 -2.70 -5.98 5.50
C ASN A 169 -3.70 -5.12 6.30
N VAL A 170 -3.46 -4.96 7.60
CA VAL A 170 -4.27 -4.13 8.50
C VAL A 170 -3.35 -3.22 9.31
N VAL A 171 -3.66 -1.91 9.34
CA VAL A 171 -3.04 -0.97 10.29
C VAL A 171 -4.08 -0.57 11.31
N LEU A 172 -3.72 -0.69 12.60
CA LEU A 172 -4.54 -0.21 13.71
C LEU A 172 -3.99 1.15 14.19
N SER A 173 -4.77 2.21 14.03
CA SER A 173 -4.39 3.54 14.46
C SER A 173 -5.22 3.99 15.66
N ILE A 174 -4.57 4.17 16.80
CA ILE A 174 -5.19 4.78 17.98
C ILE A 174 -4.90 6.29 17.97
N PRO A 175 -5.80 7.14 18.49
CA PRO A 175 -5.59 8.58 18.47
C PRO A 175 -4.46 9.00 19.42
N HIS A 176 -4.38 8.44 20.62
CA HIS A 176 -3.39 8.84 21.64
C HIS A 176 -2.63 7.65 22.21
N THR A 177 -1.40 7.89 22.68
CA THR A 177 -0.60 6.84 23.34
C THR A 177 -1.23 6.31 24.63
N SER A 178 -2.11 7.09 25.27
CA SER A 178 -2.90 6.67 26.43
C SER A 178 -3.98 5.64 26.09
N ASP A 179 -4.27 5.42 24.82
CA ASP A 179 -5.28 4.47 24.35
C ASP A 179 -4.69 3.07 24.08
N GLN A 180 -3.43 2.83 24.48
CA GLN A 180 -2.67 1.60 24.24
C GLN A 180 -3.33 0.32 24.74
N ALA A 181 -4.21 0.38 25.75
CA ALA A 181 -4.92 -0.77 26.28
C ALA A 181 -5.76 -1.51 25.22
N LEU A 182 -6.20 -0.81 24.17
CA LEU A 182 -6.87 -1.43 23.03
C LEU A 182 -5.89 -2.26 22.19
N LEU A 183 -4.73 -1.70 21.85
CA LEU A 183 -3.71 -2.39 21.06
C LEU A 183 -3.15 -3.59 21.80
N GLU A 184 -2.87 -3.44 23.11
CA GLU A 184 -2.43 -4.52 23.99
C GLU A 184 -3.38 -5.73 23.91
N ALA A 185 -4.67 -5.49 24.14
CA ALA A 185 -5.68 -6.55 24.12
C ALA A 185 -5.89 -7.16 22.73
N PHE A 186 -5.78 -6.36 21.66
CA PHE A 186 -5.81 -6.87 20.29
C PHE A 186 -4.62 -7.83 20.03
N ILE A 187 -3.41 -7.44 20.43
CA ILE A 187 -2.20 -8.24 20.27
C ILE A 187 -2.31 -9.57 21.02
N GLU A 188 -2.77 -9.52 22.28
CA GLU A 188 -2.97 -10.72 23.11
C GLU A 188 -4.01 -11.67 22.51
N GLU A 189 -5.14 -11.15 22.04
CA GLU A 189 -6.18 -11.96 21.40
C GLU A 189 -5.64 -12.58 20.10
N MET A 190 -4.95 -11.82 19.26
CA MET A 190 -4.38 -12.32 18.00
C MET A 190 -3.33 -13.41 18.22
N ARG A 191 -2.49 -13.32 19.27
CA ARG A 191 -1.57 -14.41 19.64
C ARG A 191 -2.32 -15.70 19.99
N THR A 192 -3.55 -15.58 20.49
CA THR A 192 -4.38 -16.73 20.87
C THR A 192 -5.12 -17.31 19.67
N ILE A 193 -5.72 -16.46 18.82
CA ILE A 193 -6.63 -16.93 17.77
C ILE A 193 -5.98 -17.08 16.40
N ASN A 194 -4.91 -16.32 16.10
CA ASN A 194 -4.27 -16.32 14.78
C ASN A 194 -2.87 -15.68 14.79
N GLU A 195 -1.92 -16.23 15.54
CA GLU A 195 -0.59 -15.62 15.76
C GLU A 195 0.15 -15.32 14.44
N SER A 196 0.10 -16.24 13.47
CA SER A 196 0.76 -16.06 12.18
C SER A 196 0.27 -14.83 11.41
N ARG A 197 -0.99 -14.44 11.64
CA ARG A 197 -1.60 -13.27 11.00
C ARG A 197 -1.08 -11.94 11.56
N MET A 198 -0.39 -11.94 12.70
CA MET A 198 0.30 -10.75 13.20
C MET A 198 1.31 -10.18 12.21
N ALA A 199 1.87 -11.01 11.30
CA ALA A 199 2.73 -10.54 10.22
C ALA A 199 2.04 -9.57 9.23
N LYS A 200 0.69 -9.58 9.17
CA LYS A 200 -0.15 -8.70 8.35
C LYS A 200 -0.67 -7.48 9.11
N VAL A 201 -0.32 -7.32 10.38
CA VAL A 201 -0.78 -6.23 11.25
C VAL A 201 0.37 -5.24 11.50
N SER A 202 0.06 -3.95 11.49
CA SER A 202 0.93 -2.90 12.03
C SER A 202 0.12 -1.87 12.80
N PHE A 203 0.80 -0.90 13.40
CA PHE A 203 0.23 0.02 14.38
C PHE A 203 0.58 1.47 14.07
N ASP A 204 -0.29 2.40 14.45
CA ASP A 204 -0.08 3.84 14.31
C ASP A 204 -0.66 4.60 15.52
N VAL A 205 -0.18 5.83 15.72
CA VAL A 205 -0.79 6.79 16.64
C VAL A 205 -1.04 8.12 15.90
N SER A 206 -2.32 8.45 15.64
CA SER A 206 -2.70 9.41 14.59
C SER A 206 -2.69 10.89 14.97
N GLU A 207 -2.90 11.27 16.24
CA GLU A 207 -3.07 12.69 16.66
C GLU A 207 -1.76 13.46 16.83
N ASN A 208 -0.79 13.22 15.93
CA ASN A 208 0.53 13.86 15.91
C ASN A 208 1.25 13.90 17.28
N PRO A 209 1.29 12.80 18.05
CA PRO A 209 1.88 12.79 19.39
C PRO A 209 3.39 13.08 19.37
N ASP A 210 3.96 13.39 20.53
CA ASP A 210 5.41 13.36 20.70
C ASP A 210 5.98 11.97 20.31
N LEU A 211 7.01 11.95 19.46
CA LEU A 211 7.57 10.69 18.94
C LEU A 211 8.21 9.84 20.04
N ASN A 212 8.78 10.46 21.09
CA ASN A 212 9.36 9.70 22.20
C ASN A 212 8.28 9.01 23.03
N ALA A 213 7.12 9.64 23.21
CA ALA A 213 5.96 9.02 23.85
C ALA A 213 5.49 7.79 23.06
N VAL A 214 5.41 7.89 21.73
CA VAL A 214 5.08 6.77 20.83
C VAL A 214 6.09 5.63 20.98
N PHE A 215 7.39 5.92 20.98
CA PHE A 215 8.41 4.87 21.13
C PHE A 215 8.39 4.19 22.50
N ARG A 216 8.10 4.93 23.57
CA ARG A 216 7.91 4.33 24.90
C ARG A 216 6.72 3.38 24.92
N MET A 217 5.59 3.80 24.35
CA MET A 217 4.39 2.98 24.22
C MET A 217 4.67 1.68 23.45
N TYR A 218 5.27 1.78 22.25
CA TYR A 218 5.58 0.59 21.45
C TYR A 218 6.56 -0.36 22.15
N ARG A 219 7.54 0.17 22.89
CA ARG A 219 8.44 -0.66 23.70
C ARG A 219 7.70 -1.43 24.78
N GLN A 220 6.74 -0.81 25.46
CA GLN A 220 5.91 -1.47 26.48
C GLN A 220 5.06 -2.59 25.87
N LEU A 221 4.53 -2.38 24.67
CA LEU A 221 3.71 -3.37 23.95
C LEU A 221 4.52 -4.44 23.22
N ASN A 222 5.86 -4.38 23.24
CA ASN A 222 6.75 -5.22 22.43
C ASN A 222 6.45 -5.14 20.92
N VAL A 223 6.06 -3.95 20.44
CA VAL A 223 5.85 -3.69 19.01
C VAL A 223 7.19 -3.40 18.33
N THR A 224 7.49 -4.15 17.27
CA THR A 224 8.75 -4.06 16.51
C THR A 224 8.58 -3.37 15.15
N SER A 225 7.34 -3.15 14.72
CA SER A 225 7.00 -2.49 13.47
C SER A 225 5.74 -1.63 13.63
N ALA A 226 5.84 -0.38 13.19
CA ALA A 226 4.77 0.59 13.20
C ALA A 226 4.84 1.54 11.99
N TRP A 227 3.71 2.17 11.72
CA TRP A 227 3.56 3.30 10.84
C TRP A 227 3.62 4.59 11.66
N GLN A 228 4.13 5.66 11.04
CA GLN A 228 4.07 7.00 11.62
C GLN A 228 3.38 7.96 10.66
N GLY A 229 2.21 8.43 11.09
CA GLY A 229 1.50 9.52 10.44
C GLY A 229 2.02 10.89 10.83
N ASP A 230 1.92 11.82 9.89
CA ASP A 230 1.97 13.26 10.14
C ASP A 230 0.90 13.94 9.29
N GLY A 231 0.04 14.74 9.91
CA GLY A 231 -1.09 15.25 9.16
C GLY A 231 -1.97 16.27 9.84
N VAL A 232 -2.89 16.80 9.05
CA VAL A 232 -3.99 17.66 9.48
C VAL A 232 -5.08 17.56 8.41
N THR A 233 -6.31 17.95 8.75
CA THR A 233 -7.40 18.07 7.77
C THR A 233 -6.95 18.79 6.49
N ASN A 234 -7.51 18.39 5.35
CA ASN A 234 -7.16 18.96 4.05
C ASN A 234 -7.36 20.48 3.97
N TRP A 235 -8.09 21.09 4.92
CA TRP A 235 -8.24 22.54 5.07
C TRP A 235 -6.90 23.23 5.30
N PHE A 236 -6.02 22.60 6.09
CA PHE A 236 -4.76 23.18 6.53
C PHE A 236 -3.53 22.43 6.00
N GLU A 237 -3.69 21.25 5.39
CA GLU A 237 -2.57 20.47 4.86
C GLU A 237 -1.65 21.28 3.93
N PRO A 238 -2.16 22.12 2.99
CA PRO A 238 -1.30 22.89 2.10
C PRO A 238 -0.31 23.82 2.82
N PHE A 239 -0.67 24.27 4.03
CA PHE A 239 0.12 25.19 4.86
C PHE A 239 0.94 24.46 5.94
N ARG A 240 0.68 23.17 6.17
CA ARG A 240 1.39 22.39 7.18
C ARG A 240 2.84 22.17 6.76
N SER A 241 3.76 22.49 7.68
CA SER A 241 5.20 22.28 7.50
C SER A 241 5.56 20.81 7.20
N PHE A 242 6.69 20.59 6.53
CA PHE A 242 7.27 19.27 6.33
C PHE A 242 8.25 18.84 7.43
N THR A 243 8.49 19.67 8.45
CA THR A 243 9.50 19.37 9.50
C THR A 243 9.22 18.03 10.20
N ARG A 244 7.98 17.79 10.63
CA ARG A 244 7.62 16.58 11.38
C ARG A 244 7.70 15.32 10.51
N VAL A 245 7.15 15.34 9.30
CA VAL A 245 7.27 14.20 8.37
C VAL A 245 8.74 13.90 8.02
N ARG A 246 9.58 14.93 7.84
CA ARG A 246 11.04 14.72 7.65
C ARG A 246 11.69 14.06 8.85
N GLN A 247 11.37 14.51 10.06
CA GLN A 247 11.88 13.88 11.28
C GLN A 247 11.46 12.40 11.36
N ALA A 248 10.22 12.06 10.99
CA ALA A 248 9.77 10.67 10.95
C ALA A 248 10.52 9.84 9.89
N ILE A 249 10.78 10.41 8.71
CA ILE A 249 11.59 9.79 7.65
C ILE A 249 13.02 9.56 8.14
N ASP A 250 13.66 10.57 8.72
CA ASP A 250 15.03 10.49 9.23
C ASP A 250 15.16 9.43 10.33
N ILE A 251 14.14 9.29 11.18
CA ILE A 251 14.10 8.23 12.18
C ILE A 251 13.98 6.88 11.47
N ARG A 252 12.94 6.67 10.65
CA ARG A 252 12.73 5.41 9.90
C ARG A 252 14.01 4.95 9.18
N ASP A 253 14.67 5.86 8.46
CA ASP A 253 15.82 5.55 7.60
C ASP A 253 17.13 5.27 8.35
N ARG A 254 17.21 5.56 9.66
CA ARG A 254 18.32 5.07 10.51
C ARG A 254 18.29 3.56 10.74
N GLY A 255 17.15 2.91 10.50
CA GLY A 255 17.04 1.45 10.40
C GLY A 255 16.84 0.68 11.71
N ASP A 256 17.21 1.23 12.86
CA ASP A 256 17.24 0.56 14.17
C ASP A 256 16.02 0.81 15.06
N ASN A 257 14.91 1.31 14.50
CA ASN A 257 13.73 1.70 15.25
C ASN A 257 12.45 1.00 14.77
N VAL A 258 11.38 1.24 15.53
CA VAL A 258 10.05 0.64 15.34
C VAL A 258 9.31 1.18 14.11
N ILE A 259 9.66 2.37 13.59
CA ILE A 259 8.96 2.93 12.43
C ILE A 259 9.47 2.28 11.15
N LYS A 260 8.56 1.63 10.41
CA LYS A 260 8.85 0.94 9.15
C LYS A 260 8.22 1.63 7.96
N LYS A 261 7.15 2.40 8.18
CA LYS A 261 6.46 3.18 7.16
C LYS A 261 6.13 4.57 7.68
N VAL A 262 6.24 5.57 6.81
CA VAL A 262 5.85 6.95 7.09
C VAL A 262 4.80 7.38 6.08
N TYR A 263 3.73 8.01 6.54
CA TYR A 263 2.66 8.49 5.68
C TYR A 263 2.23 9.91 6.06
N ARG A 264 1.49 10.56 5.15
CA ARG A 264 0.93 11.90 5.36
C ARG A 264 -0.57 11.90 5.10
N TRP A 265 -1.32 12.64 5.92
CA TRP A 265 -2.76 12.83 5.77
C TRP A 265 -3.17 14.29 6.01
N THR A 266 -4.27 14.81 5.47
CA THR A 266 -4.93 14.36 4.24
C THR A 266 -4.45 15.20 3.07
N VAL A 267 -3.83 14.58 2.06
CA VAL A 267 -3.14 15.29 0.97
C VAL A 267 -3.94 15.18 -0.32
N ASP A 268 -4.45 16.31 -0.83
CA ASP A 268 -5.30 16.33 -2.05
C ASP A 268 -4.64 17.04 -3.26
N TRP A 269 -3.49 17.67 -3.05
CA TRP A 269 -2.83 18.51 -4.05
C TRP A 269 -1.62 17.80 -4.67
N LYS A 270 -1.61 17.66 -6.00
CA LYS A 270 -0.52 16.97 -6.73
C LYS A 270 0.87 17.51 -6.43
N ALA A 271 1.02 18.84 -6.29
CA ALA A 271 2.29 19.45 -5.96
C ALA A 271 2.84 18.95 -4.62
N ARG A 272 1.97 18.83 -3.61
CA ARG A 272 2.30 18.32 -2.27
C ARG A 272 2.60 16.83 -2.31
N MET A 273 1.78 16.04 -2.99
CA MET A 273 2.03 14.61 -3.23
C MET A 273 3.41 14.40 -3.86
N ARG A 274 3.77 15.20 -4.87
CA ARG A 274 5.07 15.09 -5.56
C ARG A 274 6.24 15.37 -4.62
N GLN A 275 6.16 16.44 -3.83
CA GLN A 275 7.18 16.77 -2.84
C GLN A 275 7.36 15.65 -1.82
N LEU A 276 6.27 15.10 -1.30
CA LEU A 276 6.27 14.02 -0.33
C LEU A 276 6.82 12.71 -0.89
N ILE A 277 6.45 12.34 -2.12
CA ILE A 277 7.00 11.16 -2.80
C ILE A 277 8.52 11.32 -3.02
N TYR A 278 8.99 12.51 -3.39
CA TYR A 278 10.43 12.77 -3.50
C TYR A 278 11.16 12.74 -2.15
N MET A 279 10.50 13.11 -1.05
CA MET A 279 11.05 12.94 0.30
C MET A 279 11.11 11.46 0.71
N GLY A 280 10.43 10.56 0.01
CA GLY A 280 10.50 9.13 0.25
C GLY A 280 9.53 8.63 1.32
N ILE A 281 8.36 9.23 1.48
CA ILE A 281 7.27 8.63 2.27
C ILE A 281 6.73 7.35 1.61
N ASP A 282 6.02 6.53 2.37
CA ASP A 282 5.51 5.22 1.94
C ASP A 282 4.02 5.25 1.56
N GLY A 283 3.28 6.30 1.92
CA GLY A 283 1.89 6.42 1.53
C GLY A 283 1.27 7.78 1.83
N VAL A 284 0.11 8.03 1.24
CA VAL A 284 -0.74 9.19 1.58
C VAL A 284 -2.17 8.75 1.81
N ILE A 285 -2.80 9.35 2.80
CA ILE A 285 -4.26 9.38 2.92
C ILE A 285 -4.76 10.58 2.13
N THR A 286 -5.73 10.36 1.23
CA THR A 286 -6.20 11.36 0.27
C THR A 286 -7.69 11.22 -0.01
N ASN A 287 -8.36 12.34 -0.28
CA ASN A 287 -9.71 12.38 -0.82
C ASN A 287 -9.74 12.22 -2.36
N LYS A 288 -8.56 12.20 -3.01
CA LYS A 288 -8.41 12.20 -4.49
C LYS A 288 -7.38 11.15 -4.96
N PRO A 289 -7.65 9.83 -4.82
CA PRO A 289 -6.68 8.78 -5.17
C PRO A 289 -6.10 8.88 -6.58
N HIS A 290 -6.92 9.22 -7.58
CA HIS A 290 -6.49 9.37 -8.98
C HIS A 290 -5.36 10.38 -9.15
N ARG A 291 -5.31 11.44 -8.32
CA ARG A 291 -4.23 12.44 -8.35
C ARG A 291 -2.92 11.83 -7.88
N THR A 292 -2.96 11.03 -6.82
CA THR A 292 -1.77 10.33 -6.29
C THR A 292 -1.23 9.34 -7.31
N VAL A 293 -2.11 8.53 -7.92
CA VAL A 293 -1.70 7.55 -8.94
C VAL A 293 -1.01 8.25 -10.12
N GLN A 294 -1.56 9.37 -10.59
CA GLN A 294 -0.93 10.16 -11.63
C GLN A 294 0.46 10.65 -11.22
N VAL A 295 0.64 11.16 -9.99
CA VAL A 295 1.95 11.64 -9.53
C VAL A 295 2.96 10.47 -9.38
N ILE A 296 2.52 9.29 -8.95
CA ILE A 296 3.40 8.10 -8.91
C ILE A 296 3.92 7.78 -10.32
N GLN A 297 3.04 7.80 -11.33
CA GLN A 297 3.42 7.56 -12.73
C GLN A 297 4.38 8.63 -13.28
N GLU A 298 4.18 9.89 -12.90
CA GLU A 298 5.03 11.01 -13.31
C GLU A 298 6.42 10.95 -12.68
N THR A 299 6.52 10.62 -11.38
CA THR A 299 7.79 10.65 -10.64
C THR A 299 8.67 9.44 -10.88
N LYS A 300 8.09 8.28 -11.21
CA LYS A 300 8.77 6.98 -11.39
C LYS A 300 9.62 6.50 -10.20
N GLY A 301 9.62 7.22 -9.08
CA GLY A 301 10.36 6.88 -7.86
C GLY A 301 9.64 5.87 -6.95
N ALA A 302 8.40 5.55 -7.26
CA ALA A 302 7.55 4.64 -6.50
C ALA A 302 6.65 3.83 -7.43
N ARG A 303 6.04 2.78 -6.89
CA ARG A 303 4.98 1.99 -7.53
C ARG A 303 3.83 1.78 -6.57
N VAL A 304 2.61 1.61 -7.07
CA VAL A 304 1.47 1.25 -6.22
C VAL A 304 1.76 -0.08 -5.52
N ALA A 305 1.60 -0.10 -4.19
CA ALA A 305 1.81 -1.29 -3.37
C ALA A 305 0.75 -2.37 -3.67
N ARG A 306 1.12 -3.62 -3.43
CA ARG A 306 0.33 -4.83 -3.62
C ARG A 306 0.17 -5.54 -2.28
N PRO A 307 -0.80 -6.45 -2.11
CA PRO A 307 -1.02 -7.18 -0.85
C PRO A 307 0.24 -7.87 -0.28
N LYS A 308 1.11 -8.36 -1.18
CA LYS A 308 2.37 -9.01 -0.82
C LYS A 308 3.50 -8.08 -0.39
N ASP A 309 3.38 -6.77 -0.61
CA ASP A 309 4.42 -5.84 -0.19
C ASP A 309 4.32 -5.68 1.34
N SER A 310 5.40 -5.95 2.06
CA SER A 310 5.38 -5.93 3.52
C SER A 310 5.08 -4.52 4.05
N ILE A 311 4.11 -4.44 4.97
CA ILE A 311 3.85 -3.24 5.76
C ILE A 311 4.76 -3.14 6.99
N ASN A 312 5.54 -4.20 7.26
CA ASN A 312 6.33 -4.36 8.47
C ASN A 312 7.85 -4.34 8.25
N GLU A 313 8.29 -4.14 7.01
CA GLU A 313 9.70 -4.08 6.63
C GLU A 313 10.06 -2.70 6.06
N LEU A 314 11.30 -2.28 6.32
CA LEU A 314 11.86 -1.11 5.68
C LEU A 314 12.04 -1.37 4.18
N PHE A 315 11.69 -0.39 3.37
CA PHE A 315 12.08 -0.42 1.97
C PHE A 315 13.56 -0.05 1.87
N LEU A 316 14.39 -1.02 1.47
CA LEU A 316 15.80 -0.81 1.15
C LEU A 316 15.92 -0.79 -0.36
N LYS A 317 16.58 0.25 -0.88
CA LYS A 317 16.91 0.31 -2.30
C LYS A 317 18.16 -0.54 -2.52
N GLU A 318 18.04 -1.58 -3.33
CA GLU A 318 19.19 -2.35 -3.84
C GLU A 318 20.07 -1.50 -4.77
#